data_AF-A0A6L7CJY3-F1
#
_entry.id   AF-A0A6L7CJY3-F1
#
_cell.length_a   1.000
_cell.length_b   1.000
_cell.length_c   1.000
_cell.angle_alpha   90.00
_cell.angle_beta   90.00
_cell.angle_gamma   90.00
#
_symmetry.space_group_name_H-M   'P 1'
#
loop_
_entity.id
_entity.type
_entity.pdbx_description
1 polymer ?
#
loop_
_entity_poly.entity_id
_entity_poly.type
_entity_poly.pdbx_seq_one_letter_code
_entity_poly.pdbx_strand_id
1 'polypeptide(L)'
;IVGGLITDKIIEPRLGQWQGNSDEKLQTLTESQRFGLRIAGVLSLLFIAAIALMVIPENGILRDPINHTVMPSPFIKGIVPLIILFFFVVSLAYGIATRTIRRQADLPHLMIEPMKEMAGFIVMVFPLAQFVAMFNWSNMGKFIAVGLTDILESSGLSGIPAFVGLALLSSFLCMFIASGSAIWSILAPIFVPMFMLLGFHPAFAQILFRIADSSVLPLAPVSPFVPLF
;
A
#
# COMPACT_ATOMS: atom_id res chain seq x y z
N ILE A 1 7.93 11.08 14.30
CA ILE A 1 8.83 11.39 15.45
C ILE A 1 10.28 11.01 15.12
N VAL A 2 10.60 9.74 14.83
CA VAL A 2 11.98 9.32 14.48
C VAL A 2 12.53 10.06 13.26
N GLY A 3 11.75 10.19 12.17
CA GLY A 3 12.16 10.95 10.98
C GLY A 3 12.51 12.41 11.29
N GLY A 4 11.64 13.10 12.05
CA GLY A 4 11.90 14.49 12.48
C GLY A 4 13.15 14.61 13.34
N LEU A 5 13.40 13.67 14.26
CA LEU A 5 14.63 13.67 15.07
C LEU A 5 15.90 13.50 14.22
N ILE A 6 15.86 12.67 13.18
CA ILE A 6 16.97 12.52 12.25
C ILE A 6 17.18 13.81 11.47
N THR A 7 16.11 14.43 10.99
CA THR A 7 16.20 15.71 10.27
C THR A 7 16.80 16.80 11.15
N ASP A 8 16.18 17.09 12.30
CA ASP A 8 16.55 18.23 13.14
C ASP A 8 17.94 18.07 13.78
N LYS A 9 18.34 16.83 14.14
CA LYS A 9 19.61 16.60 14.85
C LYS A 9 20.78 16.19 13.96
N ILE A 10 20.52 15.57 12.81
CA ILE A 10 21.59 15.00 11.96
C ILE A 10 21.68 15.73 10.63
N ILE A 11 20.55 15.98 9.96
CA ILE A 11 20.54 16.52 8.59
C ILE A 11 20.64 18.05 8.59
N GLU A 12 19.73 18.74 9.27
CA GLU A 12 19.63 20.20 9.29
C GLU A 12 20.93 20.89 9.77
N PRO A 13 21.62 20.42 10.83
CA PRO A 13 22.90 21.01 11.24
C PRO A 13 24.01 20.86 10.21
N ARG A 14 23.92 19.88 9.29
CA ARG A 14 24.92 19.63 8.23
C ARG A 14 24.66 20.43 6.97
N LEU A 15 23.44 20.93 6.76
CA LEU A 15 23.05 21.69 5.56
C LEU A 15 23.40 23.18 5.64
N GLY A 16 23.71 23.71 6.84
CA GLY A 16 24.06 25.11 7.05
C GLY A 16 22.84 26.06 7.09
N GLN A 17 23.09 27.34 7.35
CA GLN A 17 22.04 28.36 7.34
C GLN A 17 21.62 28.66 5.90
N TRP A 18 20.34 28.48 5.59
CA TRP A 18 19.77 28.75 4.27
C TRP A 18 19.91 30.25 3.90
N GLN A 19 20.55 30.54 2.75
CA GLN A 19 20.82 31.90 2.26
C GLN A 19 19.99 32.29 1.02
N GLY A 20 19.03 31.45 0.59
CA GLY A 20 18.24 31.68 -0.63
C GLY A 20 16.97 32.52 -0.40
N ASN A 21 16.62 33.37 -1.36
CA ASN A 21 15.26 33.91 -1.49
C ASN A 21 14.41 32.86 -2.23
N SER A 22 13.53 32.15 -1.52
CA SER A 22 12.56 31.25 -2.12
C SER A 22 11.29 32.04 -2.49
N ASP A 23 11.07 32.25 -3.78
CA ASP A 23 9.80 32.78 -4.30
C ASP A 23 8.66 31.73 -4.27
N GLU A 24 8.96 30.48 -3.91
CA GLU A 24 7.97 29.43 -3.66
C GLU A 24 7.24 29.68 -2.33
N LYS A 25 6.20 30.51 -2.38
CA LYS A 25 5.21 30.57 -1.31
C LYS A 25 4.34 29.31 -1.38
N LEU A 26 4.25 28.59 -0.26
CA LEU A 26 3.20 27.58 -0.05
C LEU A 26 1.86 28.19 -0.48
N GLN A 27 1.27 27.66 -1.54
CA GLN A 27 0.00 28.17 -2.04
C GLN A 27 -1.04 28.05 -0.93
N THR A 28 -1.56 29.20 -0.48
CA THR A 28 -2.59 29.22 0.54
C THR A 28 -3.87 28.67 -0.04
N LEU A 29 -4.56 27.83 0.74
CA LEU A 29 -5.84 27.25 0.33
C LEU A 29 -6.83 28.37 -0.02
N THR A 30 -7.43 28.29 -1.21
CA THR A 30 -8.53 29.17 -1.59
C THR A 30 -9.75 28.91 -0.69
N GLU A 31 -10.64 29.90 -0.57
CA GLU A 31 -11.86 29.75 0.23
C GLU A 31 -12.75 28.59 -0.24
N SER A 32 -12.80 28.36 -1.56
CA SER A 32 -13.50 27.22 -2.17
C SER A 32 -12.92 25.88 -1.73
N GLN A 33 -11.58 25.72 -1.75
CA GLN A 33 -10.92 24.49 -1.29
C GLN A 33 -11.10 24.27 0.21
N ARG A 34 -11.05 25.33 1.02
CA ARG A 34 -11.31 25.25 2.46
C ARG A 34 -12.75 24.83 2.76
N PHE A 35 -13.72 25.34 2.00
CA PHE A 35 -15.11 24.92 2.10
C PHE A 35 -15.29 23.45 1.67
N GLY A 36 -14.70 23.06 0.54
CA GLY A 36 -14.69 21.67 0.06
C GLY A 36 -14.11 20.71 1.09
N LEU A 37 -13.01 21.08 1.75
CA LEU A 37 -12.37 20.25 2.76
C LEU A 37 -13.26 20.06 4.00
N ARG A 38 -14.01 21.09 4.41
CA ARG A 38 -14.98 20.96 5.51
C ARG A 38 -16.10 20.00 5.16
N ILE A 39 -16.67 20.10 3.96
CA ILE A 39 -17.72 19.18 3.50
C ILE A 39 -17.20 17.75 3.41
N ALA A 40 -16.01 17.57 2.82
CA ALA A 40 -15.35 16.26 2.72
C ALA A 40 -15.09 15.66 4.11
N GLY A 41 -14.66 16.46 5.08
CA GLY A 41 -14.46 16.05 6.47
C GLY A 41 -15.78 15.62 7.15
N VAL A 42 -16.85 16.39 6.99
CA VAL A 42 -18.17 16.06 7.54
C VAL A 42 -18.70 14.75 6.94
N LEU A 43 -18.60 14.58 5.61
CA LEU A 43 -19.08 13.36 4.95
C LEU A 43 -18.20 12.15 5.25
N SER A 44 -16.89 12.33 5.40
CA SER A 44 -15.99 11.28 5.90
C SER A 44 -16.43 10.78 7.28
N LEU A 45 -16.69 11.69 8.22
CA LEU A 45 -17.20 11.34 9.55
C LEU A 45 -18.57 10.67 9.50
N LEU A 46 -19.48 11.16 8.65
CA LEU A 46 -20.81 10.57 8.48
C LEU A 46 -20.72 9.15 7.90
N PHE A 47 -19.84 8.93 6.92
CA PHE A 47 -19.60 7.60 6.36
C PHE A 47 -19.02 6.65 7.41
N ILE A 48 -18.01 7.08 8.17
CA ILE A 48 -17.43 6.30 9.26
C ILE A 48 -18.49 5.97 10.31
N ALA A 49 -19.33 6.94 10.68
CA ALA A 49 -20.43 6.73 11.62
C ALA A 49 -21.47 5.73 11.08
N ALA A 50 -21.83 5.81 9.79
CA ALA A 50 -22.75 4.88 9.15
C ALA A 50 -22.20 3.44 9.15
N ILE A 51 -20.92 3.26 8.81
CA ILE A 51 -20.25 1.95 8.88
C ILE A 51 -20.15 1.47 10.33
N ALA A 52 -19.83 2.35 11.27
CA ALA A 52 -19.79 2.02 12.69
C ALA A 52 -21.17 1.55 13.19
N LEU A 53 -22.27 2.19 12.78
CA LEU A 53 -23.63 1.74 13.07
C LEU A 53 -23.99 0.40 12.41
N MET A 54 -23.35 0.03 11.30
CA MET A 54 -23.54 -1.28 10.67
C MET A 54 -22.69 -2.41 11.27
N VAL A 55 -21.67 -2.07 12.08
CA VAL A 55 -20.70 -3.02 12.64
C VAL A 55 -20.80 -3.14 14.18
N ILE A 56 -21.09 -2.06 14.90
CA ILE A 56 -21.09 -2.02 16.38
C ILE A 56 -22.34 -2.70 16.99
N PRO A 57 -23.57 -2.50 16.50
CA PRO A 57 -24.74 -3.18 17.06
C PRO A 57 -24.65 -4.69 16.87
N GLU A 58 -25.23 -5.46 17.78
CA GLU A 58 -25.29 -6.92 17.67
C GLU A 58 -26.04 -7.37 16.41
N ASN A 59 -27.04 -6.59 15.98
CA ASN A 59 -27.79 -6.76 14.73
C ASN A 59 -27.12 -6.11 13.49
N GLY A 60 -25.83 -5.80 13.56
CA GLY A 60 -25.10 -5.16 12.47
C GLY A 60 -25.04 -6.04 11.22
N ILE A 61 -25.53 -5.54 10.09
CA ILE A 61 -25.59 -6.25 8.79
C ILE A 61 -24.20 -6.71 8.32
N LEU A 62 -23.14 -6.03 8.76
CA LEU A 62 -21.76 -6.32 8.35
C LEU A 62 -21.00 -7.25 9.30
N ARG A 63 -21.63 -7.74 10.38
CA ARG A 63 -21.05 -8.73 11.31
C ARG A 63 -21.24 -10.16 10.79
N ASP A 64 -20.52 -11.11 11.38
CA ASP A 64 -20.77 -12.54 11.09
C ASP A 64 -22.26 -12.86 11.35
N PRO A 65 -23.02 -13.33 10.34
CA PRO A 65 -24.45 -13.60 10.47
C PRO A 65 -24.79 -14.77 11.39
N ILE A 66 -23.80 -15.58 11.78
CA ILE A 66 -23.96 -16.76 12.63
C ILE A 66 -23.43 -16.47 14.04
N ASN A 67 -22.23 -15.93 14.15
CA ASN A 67 -21.55 -15.77 15.44
C ASN A 67 -21.64 -14.34 16.01
N HIS A 68 -22.16 -13.37 15.25
CA HIS A 68 -22.14 -11.94 15.56
C HIS A 68 -20.73 -11.41 15.92
N THR A 69 -19.68 -12.13 15.54
CA THR A 69 -18.29 -11.73 15.75
C THR A 69 -17.87 -10.71 14.69
N VAL A 70 -16.91 -9.86 15.06
CA VAL A 70 -16.29 -8.91 14.13
C VAL A 70 -15.23 -9.61 13.26
N MET A 71 -14.70 -10.75 13.71
CA MET A 71 -13.82 -11.62 12.93
C MET A 71 -14.29 -13.06 13.03
N PRO A 72 -14.57 -13.78 11.92
CA PRO A 72 -14.49 -13.38 10.51
C PRO A 72 -15.82 -12.80 9.97
N SER A 73 -15.94 -11.47 9.88
CA SER A 73 -17.17 -10.82 9.40
C SER A 73 -17.12 -10.40 7.91
N PRO A 74 -18.28 -10.18 7.27
CA PRO A 74 -18.38 -9.51 5.96
C PRO A 74 -17.64 -8.17 5.91
N PHE A 75 -17.56 -7.44 7.03
CA PHE A 75 -16.78 -6.20 7.14
C PHE A 75 -15.28 -6.41 6.84
N ILE A 76 -14.64 -7.41 7.47
CA ILE A 76 -13.20 -7.66 7.29
C ILE A 76 -12.89 -8.18 5.88
N LYS A 77 -13.75 -9.07 5.34
CA LYS A 77 -13.59 -9.59 3.97
C LYS A 77 -13.84 -8.51 2.91
N GLY A 78 -14.77 -7.58 3.19
CA GLY A 78 -15.17 -6.48 2.32
C GLY A 78 -14.44 -5.16 2.58
N ILE A 79 -13.35 -5.15 3.35
CA ILE A 79 -12.70 -3.89 3.75
C ILE A 79 -12.14 -3.11 2.54
N VAL A 80 -11.66 -3.81 1.51
CA VAL A 80 -11.13 -3.19 0.28
C VAL A 80 -12.23 -2.42 -0.47
N PRO A 81 -13.38 -3.01 -0.86
CA PRO A 81 -14.45 -2.25 -1.50
C PRO A 81 -15.05 -1.17 -0.58
N LEU A 82 -15.07 -1.36 0.74
CA LEU A 82 -15.51 -0.31 1.68
C LEU A 82 -14.58 0.91 1.65
N ILE A 83 -13.26 0.71 1.62
CA ILE A 83 -12.28 1.79 1.49
C ILE A 83 -12.45 2.51 0.14
N ILE A 84 -12.67 1.77 -0.96
CA ILE A 84 -12.94 2.36 -2.28
C ILE A 84 -14.20 3.23 -2.22
N LEU A 85 -15.28 2.72 -1.63
CA LEU A 85 -16.53 3.47 -1.49
C LEU A 85 -16.35 4.72 -0.62
N PHE A 86 -15.60 4.61 0.48
CA PHE A 86 -15.25 5.75 1.33
C PHE A 86 -14.53 6.84 0.55
N PHE A 87 -13.45 6.51 -0.15
CA PHE A 87 -12.69 7.47 -0.95
C PHE A 87 -13.52 8.04 -2.10
N PHE A 88 -14.40 7.24 -2.71
CA PHE A 88 -15.30 7.69 -3.75
C PHE A 88 -16.28 8.74 -3.22
N VAL A 89 -16.95 8.47 -2.08
CA VAL A 89 -17.91 9.41 -1.47
C VAL A 89 -17.22 10.71 -1.04
N VAL A 90 -16.06 10.60 -0.39
CA VAL A 90 -15.30 11.77 0.09
C VAL A 90 -14.78 12.62 -1.08
N SER A 91 -14.21 11.98 -2.10
CA SER A 91 -13.70 12.67 -3.29
C SER A 91 -14.81 13.32 -4.11
N LEU A 92 -15.95 12.64 -4.26
CA LEU A 92 -17.12 13.17 -4.96
C LEU A 92 -17.67 14.41 -4.25
N ALA A 93 -17.79 14.34 -2.92
CA ALA A 93 -18.23 15.47 -2.11
C ALA A 93 -17.31 16.69 -2.23
N TYR A 94 -16.00 16.47 -2.14
CA TYR A 94 -15.00 17.52 -2.34
C TYR A 94 -15.09 18.11 -3.74
N GLY A 95 -15.23 17.28 -4.77
CA GLY A 95 -15.30 17.72 -6.16
C GLY A 95 -16.56 18.55 -6.47
N ILE A 96 -17.71 18.18 -5.90
CA ILE A 96 -18.95 18.96 -6.01
C ILE A 96 -18.81 20.29 -5.26
N ALA A 97 -18.29 20.27 -4.03
CA ALA A 97 -18.16 21.45 -3.18
C ALA A 97 -17.18 22.50 -3.75
N THR A 98 -16.10 22.05 -4.39
CA THR A 98 -15.12 22.92 -5.05
C THR A 98 -15.53 23.32 -6.48
N ARG A 99 -16.67 22.82 -6.97
CA ARG A 99 -17.20 23.01 -8.34
C ARG A 99 -16.25 22.51 -9.44
N THR A 100 -15.39 21.55 -9.13
CA THR A 100 -14.63 20.80 -10.15
C THR A 100 -15.53 19.80 -10.87
N ILE A 101 -16.49 19.20 -10.15
CA ILE A 101 -17.56 18.37 -10.72
C ILE A 101 -18.82 19.22 -10.78
N ARG A 102 -19.20 19.67 -12.00
CA ARG A 102 -20.37 20.53 -12.20
C ARG A 102 -21.55 19.76 -12.79
N ARG A 103 -21.26 18.74 -13.60
CA ARG A 103 -22.24 17.88 -14.25
C ARG A 103 -21.89 16.43 -14.00
N GLN A 104 -22.90 15.57 -14.02
CA GLN A 104 -22.70 14.11 -13.93
C GLN A 104 -21.80 13.59 -15.07
N ALA A 105 -21.80 14.26 -16.23
CA ALA A 105 -20.96 13.95 -17.37
C ALA A 105 -19.45 14.19 -17.14
N ASP A 106 -19.08 14.95 -16.11
CA ASP A 106 -17.66 15.21 -15.78
C ASP A 106 -17.03 13.99 -15.06
N LEU A 107 -17.86 13.18 -14.39
CA LEU A 107 -17.40 12.07 -13.55
C LEU A 107 -16.67 10.97 -14.34
N PRO A 108 -17.18 10.47 -15.49
CA PRO A 108 -16.47 9.45 -16.25
C PRO A 108 -15.08 9.90 -16.70
N HIS A 109 -14.92 11.17 -17.09
CA HIS A 109 -13.61 11.69 -17.50
C HIS A 109 -12.59 11.64 -16.35
N LEU A 110 -13.00 12.09 -15.15
CA LEU A 110 -12.18 12.06 -13.94
C LEU A 110 -11.84 10.64 -13.48
N MET A 111 -12.67 9.65 -13.82
CA MET A 111 -12.39 8.23 -13.54
C MET A 111 -11.45 7.59 -14.58
N ILE A 112 -11.49 8.05 -15.84
CA ILE A 112 -10.67 7.50 -16.92
C ILE A 112 -9.20 7.91 -16.77
N GLU A 113 -8.92 9.13 -16.31
CA GLU A 113 -7.57 9.68 -16.25
C GLU A 113 -6.62 8.84 -15.36
N PRO A 114 -6.97 8.49 -14.10
CA PRO A 114 -6.14 7.57 -13.31
C PRO A 114 -6.01 6.17 -13.94
N MET A 115 -7.03 5.69 -14.67
CA MET A 115 -6.96 4.40 -15.36
C MET A 115 -5.96 4.43 -16.53
N LYS A 116 -5.81 5.57 -17.20
CA LYS A 116 -4.78 5.75 -18.24
C LYS A 116 -3.38 5.71 -17.64
N GLU A 117 -3.16 6.35 -16.49
CA GLU A 117 -1.88 6.28 -15.76
C GLU A 117 -1.56 4.83 -15.34
N MET A 118 -2.57 4.03 -15.00
CA MET A 118 -2.41 2.61 -14.67
C MET A 118 -2.22 1.69 -15.88
N ALA A 119 -2.42 2.15 -17.12
CA ALA A 119 -2.37 1.29 -18.30
C ALA A 119 -1.02 0.56 -18.44
N GLY A 120 0.10 1.26 -18.21
CA GLY A 120 1.44 0.65 -18.24
C GLY A 120 1.62 -0.43 -17.17
N PHE A 121 1.08 -0.19 -15.96
CA PHE A 121 1.08 -1.18 -14.89
C PHE A 121 0.25 -2.42 -15.25
N ILE A 122 -0.93 -2.25 -15.86
CA ILE A 122 -1.78 -3.37 -16.30
C ILE A 122 -1.05 -4.24 -17.32
N VAL A 123 -0.38 -3.62 -18.31
CA VAL A 123 0.39 -4.35 -19.33
C VAL A 123 1.53 -5.16 -18.69
N MET A 124 2.20 -4.61 -17.66
CA MET A 124 3.27 -5.32 -16.94
C MET A 124 2.74 -6.46 -16.06
N VAL A 125 1.62 -6.25 -15.35
CA VAL A 125 1.05 -7.26 -14.45
C VAL A 125 0.46 -8.44 -15.21
N PHE A 126 -0.02 -8.24 -16.44
CA PHE A 126 -0.61 -9.32 -17.23
C PHE A 126 0.31 -10.54 -17.43
N PRO A 127 1.52 -10.44 -18.04
CA PRO A 127 2.41 -11.58 -18.18
C PRO A 127 2.90 -12.12 -16.83
N LEU A 128 3.05 -11.27 -15.82
CA LEU A 128 3.43 -11.68 -14.47
C LEU A 128 2.35 -12.55 -13.81
N ALA A 129 1.08 -12.19 -13.97
CA ALA A 129 -0.04 -13.00 -13.50
C ALA A 129 -0.08 -14.37 -14.19
N GLN A 130 0.23 -14.43 -15.49
CA GLN A 130 0.36 -15.71 -16.21
C GLN A 130 1.54 -16.53 -15.70
N PHE A 131 2.69 -15.91 -15.45
CA PHE A 131 3.85 -16.57 -14.84
C PHE A 131 3.48 -17.16 -13.48
N VAL A 132 2.88 -16.36 -12.59
CA VAL A 132 2.46 -16.81 -11.25
C VAL A 132 1.45 -17.96 -11.35
N ALA A 133 0.49 -17.89 -12.28
CA ALA A 133 -0.48 -18.96 -12.51
C ALA A 133 0.21 -20.26 -12.95
N MET A 134 1.12 -20.21 -13.93
CA MET A 134 1.86 -21.38 -14.42
C MET A 134 2.83 -21.93 -13.37
N PHE A 135 3.47 -21.04 -12.60
CA PHE A 135 4.38 -21.37 -11.51
C PHE A 135 3.68 -22.06 -10.34
N ASN A 136 2.46 -21.61 -10.01
CA ASN A 136 1.59 -22.27 -9.04
C ASN A 136 1.06 -23.62 -9.58
N TRP A 137 0.63 -23.67 -10.84
CA TRP A 137 0.12 -24.89 -11.47
C TRP A 137 1.17 -26.00 -11.54
N SER A 138 2.41 -25.66 -11.89
CA SER A 138 3.55 -26.58 -11.93
C SER A 138 4.09 -26.98 -10.54
N ASN A 139 3.55 -26.42 -9.45
CA ASN A 139 4.06 -26.56 -8.08
C ASN A 139 5.54 -26.13 -7.89
N MET A 140 6.13 -25.42 -8.86
CA MET A 140 7.52 -24.94 -8.77
C MET A 140 7.74 -24.03 -7.56
N GLY A 141 6.74 -23.20 -7.20
CA GLY A 141 6.83 -22.37 -6.00
C GLY A 141 6.98 -23.17 -4.71
N LYS A 142 6.23 -24.27 -4.58
CA LYS A 142 6.34 -25.16 -3.42
C LYS A 142 7.67 -25.90 -3.43
N PHE A 143 8.11 -26.38 -4.59
CA PHE A 143 9.40 -27.08 -4.73
C PHE A 143 10.57 -26.20 -4.31
N ILE A 144 10.63 -24.95 -4.81
CA ILE A 144 11.67 -23.99 -4.45
C ILE A 144 11.55 -23.60 -2.97
N ALA A 145 10.33 -23.40 -2.45
CA ALA A 145 10.11 -23.09 -1.05
C ALA A 145 10.64 -24.18 -0.10
N VAL A 146 10.38 -25.46 -0.41
CA VAL A 146 10.91 -26.59 0.37
C VAL A 146 12.43 -26.63 0.28
N GLY A 147 13.03 -26.53 -0.92
CA GLY A 147 14.48 -26.53 -1.07
C GLY A 147 15.19 -25.37 -0.34
N LEU A 148 14.60 -24.17 -0.34
CA LEU A 148 15.10 -23.04 0.46
C LEU A 148 14.96 -23.31 1.96
N THR A 149 13.84 -23.90 2.38
CA THR A 149 13.60 -24.27 3.79
C THR A 149 14.66 -25.27 4.25
N ASP A 150 14.94 -26.31 3.47
CA ASP A 150 15.97 -27.32 3.78
C ASP A 150 17.37 -26.71 3.92
N ILE A 151 17.73 -25.75 3.06
CA ILE A 151 19.02 -25.03 3.15
C ILE A 151 19.08 -24.19 4.43
N LEU A 152 17.98 -23.52 4.78
CA LEU A 152 17.90 -22.70 5.99
C LEU A 152 17.95 -23.55 7.26
N GLU A 153 17.21 -24.67 7.30
CA GLU A 153 17.19 -25.59 8.44
C GLU A 153 18.52 -26.31 8.63
N SER A 154 19.13 -26.81 7.55
CA SER A 154 20.44 -27.48 7.61
C SER A 154 21.57 -26.55 8.07
N SER A 155 21.43 -25.25 7.86
CA SER A 155 22.37 -24.23 8.34
C SER A 155 22.05 -23.73 9.77
N GLY A 156 20.99 -24.22 10.41
CA GLY A 156 20.52 -23.72 11.70
C GLY A 156 19.98 -22.29 11.66
N LEU A 157 19.69 -21.77 10.47
CA LEU A 157 19.26 -20.39 10.21
C LEU A 157 17.72 -20.25 10.24
N SER A 158 17.05 -21.00 11.12
CA SER A 158 15.60 -20.93 11.27
C SER A 158 15.17 -19.65 12.04
N GLY A 159 14.16 -18.95 11.54
CA GLY A 159 13.62 -17.74 12.18
C GLY A 159 14.27 -16.43 11.71
N ILE A 160 14.93 -15.71 12.62
CA ILE A 160 15.45 -14.33 12.38
C ILE A 160 16.32 -14.22 11.12
N PRO A 161 17.25 -15.15 10.83
CA PRO A 161 18.08 -15.04 9.64
C PRO A 161 17.28 -15.16 8.34
N ALA A 162 16.21 -15.96 8.31
CA ALA A 162 15.30 -16.04 7.18
C ALA A 162 14.59 -14.70 6.93
N PHE A 163 14.23 -13.97 7.99
CA PHE A 163 13.60 -12.66 7.90
C PHE A 163 14.57 -11.62 7.33
N VAL A 164 15.80 -11.63 7.83
CA VAL A 164 16.87 -10.74 7.35
C VAL A 164 17.18 -11.06 5.90
N GLY A 165 17.22 -12.33 5.52
CA GLY A 165 17.40 -12.76 4.13
C GLY A 165 16.32 -12.23 3.19
N LEU A 166 15.03 -12.41 3.56
CA LEU A 166 13.93 -11.83 2.78
C LEU A 166 14.04 -10.29 2.71
N ALA A 167 14.32 -9.63 3.83
CA ALA A 167 14.41 -8.18 3.89
C ALA A 167 15.56 -7.64 3.02
N LEU A 168 16.74 -8.28 3.06
CA LEU A 168 17.89 -7.90 2.24
C LEU A 168 17.65 -8.16 0.75
N LEU A 169 17.09 -9.32 0.40
CA LEU A 169 16.75 -9.64 -0.99
C LEU A 169 15.72 -8.64 -1.54
N SER A 170 14.65 -8.38 -0.77
CA SER A 170 13.63 -7.40 -1.14
C SER A 170 14.21 -6.00 -1.30
N SER A 171 15.06 -5.58 -0.36
CA SER A 171 15.75 -4.29 -0.38
C SER A 171 16.66 -4.15 -1.61
N PHE A 172 17.40 -5.20 -1.94
CA PHE A 172 18.27 -5.24 -3.11
C PHE A 172 17.47 -5.13 -4.41
N LEU A 173 16.38 -5.88 -4.54
CA LEU A 173 15.50 -5.80 -5.72
C LEU A 173 14.85 -4.41 -5.85
N CYS A 174 14.49 -3.77 -4.72
CA CYS A 174 13.93 -2.42 -4.68
C CYS A 174 14.88 -1.36 -5.28
N MET A 175 16.21 -1.56 -5.21
CA MET A 175 17.17 -0.65 -5.83
C MET A 175 17.12 -0.65 -7.37
N PHE A 176 16.59 -1.71 -7.99
CA PHE A 176 16.54 -1.87 -9.45
C PHE A 176 15.11 -1.86 -10.02
N ILE A 177 14.11 -2.10 -9.17
CA ILE A 177 12.70 -2.16 -9.56
C ILE A 177 11.93 -1.20 -8.65
N ALA A 178 11.49 -0.06 -9.19
CA ALA A 178 10.75 0.95 -8.43
C ALA A 178 9.32 0.52 -8.03
N SER A 179 8.79 -0.57 -8.60
CA SER A 179 7.43 -1.04 -8.35
C SER A 179 7.40 -2.15 -7.29
N GLY A 180 7.04 -1.81 -6.05
CA GLY A 180 6.88 -2.78 -4.97
C GLY A 180 5.85 -3.89 -5.28
N SER A 181 4.78 -3.55 -6.01
CA SER A 181 3.78 -4.54 -6.47
C SER A 181 4.36 -5.58 -7.43
N ALA A 182 5.31 -5.17 -8.28
CA ALA A 182 5.99 -6.09 -9.20
C ALA A 182 6.93 -7.03 -8.45
N ILE A 183 7.73 -6.50 -7.53
CA ILE A 183 8.64 -7.31 -6.69
C ILE A 183 7.85 -8.33 -5.88
N TRP A 184 6.80 -7.89 -5.19
CA TRP A 184 5.99 -8.79 -4.36
C TRP A 184 5.36 -9.91 -5.18
N SER A 185 4.88 -9.62 -6.38
CA SER A 185 4.25 -10.62 -7.25
C SER A 185 5.22 -11.74 -7.67
N ILE A 186 6.53 -11.48 -7.71
CA ILE A 186 7.58 -12.48 -7.96
C ILE A 186 7.96 -13.22 -6.67
N LEU A 187 8.10 -12.51 -5.55
CA LEU A 187 8.55 -13.08 -4.28
C LEU A 187 7.47 -13.89 -3.55
N ALA A 188 6.22 -13.43 -3.59
CA ALA A 188 5.13 -14.01 -2.80
C ALA A 188 4.90 -15.51 -3.05
N PRO A 189 4.89 -16.02 -4.30
CA PRO A 189 4.68 -17.45 -4.57
C PRO A 189 5.77 -18.36 -4.01
N ILE A 190 6.94 -17.83 -3.66
CA ILE A 190 8.09 -18.59 -3.12
C ILE A 190 8.17 -18.41 -1.61
N PHE A 191 8.22 -17.15 -1.15
CA PHE A 191 8.49 -16.84 0.25
C PHE A 191 7.27 -17.02 1.15
N VAL A 192 6.04 -16.82 0.66
CA VAL A 192 4.84 -17.04 1.49
C VAL A 192 4.72 -18.52 1.88
N PRO A 193 4.78 -19.49 0.94
CA PRO A 193 4.80 -20.91 1.32
C PRO A 193 5.98 -21.29 2.20
N MET A 194 7.19 -20.78 1.93
CA MET A 194 8.39 -21.06 2.73
C MET A 194 8.20 -20.63 4.20
N PHE A 195 7.72 -19.41 4.44
CA PHE A 195 7.45 -18.95 5.81
C PHE A 195 6.33 -19.74 6.49
N MET A 196 5.32 -20.19 5.73
CA MET A 196 4.28 -21.07 6.27
C MET A 196 4.84 -22.44 6.70
N LEU A 197 5.78 -23.02 5.94
CA LEU A 197 6.46 -24.27 6.31
C LEU A 197 7.31 -24.11 7.58
N LEU A 198 7.95 -22.95 7.73
CA LEU A 198 8.68 -22.58 8.96
C LEU A 198 7.76 -22.23 10.15
N GLY A 199 6.44 -22.35 10.00
CA GLY A 199 5.46 -22.13 11.07
C GLY A 199 4.99 -20.67 11.25
N PHE A 200 5.34 -19.76 10.33
CA PHE A 200 4.92 -18.35 10.39
C PHE A 200 3.62 -18.09 9.64
N HIS A 201 2.85 -17.11 10.12
CA HIS A 201 1.64 -16.65 9.46
C HIS A 201 1.99 -15.94 8.12
N PRO A 202 1.25 -16.17 7.02
CA PRO A 202 1.56 -15.57 5.71
C PRO A 202 1.60 -14.03 5.72
N ALA A 203 0.77 -13.40 6.56
CA ALA A 203 0.79 -11.95 6.75
C ALA A 203 2.16 -11.42 7.27
N PHE A 204 2.93 -12.25 7.97
CA PHE A 204 4.24 -11.87 8.48
C PHE A 204 5.25 -11.65 7.34
N ALA A 205 5.25 -12.53 6.34
CA ALA A 205 6.08 -12.37 5.14
C ALA A 205 5.75 -11.06 4.40
N GLN A 206 4.46 -10.72 4.32
CA GLN A 206 4.01 -9.48 3.71
C GLN A 206 4.44 -8.23 4.50
N ILE A 207 4.39 -8.29 5.84
CA ILE A 207 4.87 -7.20 6.70
C ILE A 207 6.37 -6.98 6.51
N LEU A 208 7.16 -8.05 6.55
CA LEU A 208 8.61 -7.98 6.33
C LEU A 208 8.96 -7.36 4.98
N PHE A 209 8.30 -7.83 3.91
CA PHE A 209 8.44 -7.27 2.58
C PHE A 209 8.15 -5.76 2.56
N ARG A 210 7.03 -5.33 3.17
CA ARG A 210 6.66 -3.90 3.19
C ARG A 210 7.64 -3.02 3.97
N ILE A 211 8.20 -3.53 5.06
CA ILE A 211 9.23 -2.81 5.83
C ILE A 211 10.49 -2.65 4.98
N ALA A 212 10.96 -3.72 4.35
CA ALA A 212 12.16 -3.72 3.52
C ALA A 212 12.03 -2.78 2.30
N ASP A 213 10.95 -2.94 1.53
CA ASP A 213 10.67 -2.13 0.34
C ASP A 213 10.61 -0.63 0.67
N SER A 214 9.88 -0.26 1.74
CA SER A 214 9.72 1.14 2.15
C SER A 214 11.02 1.78 2.68
N SER A 215 11.94 0.98 3.22
CA SER A 215 13.19 1.48 3.81
C SER A 215 14.23 1.87 2.77
N VAL A 216 14.21 1.22 1.59
CA VAL A 216 15.25 1.41 0.55
C VAL A 216 14.76 2.24 -0.63
N LEU A 217 13.45 2.36 -0.83
CA LEU A 217 12.88 3.16 -1.93
C LEU A 217 13.46 4.59 -2.04
N PRO A 218 13.68 5.37 -0.95
CA PRO A 218 14.30 6.70 -1.06
C PRO A 218 15.75 6.69 -1.55
N LEU A 219 16.45 5.55 -1.44
CA LEU A 219 17.83 5.37 -1.86
C LEU A 219 17.96 4.72 -3.24
N ALA A 220 16.84 4.29 -3.84
CA ALA A 220 16.83 3.55 -5.08
C ALA A 220 17.19 4.45 -6.28
N PRO A 221 18.29 4.19 -7.02
CA PRO A 221 18.72 5.04 -8.15
C PRO A 221 17.71 5.12 -9.30
N VAL A 222 16.92 4.06 -9.46
CA VAL A 222 15.87 3.96 -10.49
C VAL A 222 14.55 4.58 -10.05
N SER A 223 14.45 5.06 -8.80
CA SER A 223 13.22 5.68 -8.33
C SER A 223 12.88 6.87 -9.22
N PRO A 224 11.67 6.93 -9.79
CA PRO A 224 11.26 8.00 -10.70
C PRO A 224 11.25 9.38 -10.02
N PHE A 225 11.42 9.42 -8.70
CA PHE A 225 11.49 10.62 -7.90
C PHE A 225 12.90 11.20 -7.76
N VAL A 226 13.98 10.43 -8.02
CA VAL A 226 15.36 10.96 -7.93
C VAL A 226 15.61 12.14 -8.88
N PRO A 227 15.12 12.14 -10.14
CA PRO A 227 15.31 13.27 -11.05
C PRO A 227 14.39 14.48 -10.78
N LEU A 228 13.42 14.34 -9.88
CA LEU A 228 12.48 15.40 -9.50
C LEU A 228 12.99 16.25 -8.32
N PHE A 229 14.16 15.92 -7.76
CA PHE A 229 14.86 16.66 -6.72
C PHE A 229 16.17 17.26 -7.22
#